data_AF-A0A084IG28-F1
#
_entry.id   AF-A0A084IG28-F1
#
_cell.length_a   1.000
_cell.length_b   1.000
_cell.length_c   1.000
_cell.angle_alpha   90.00
_cell.angle_beta   90.00
_cell.angle_gamma   90.00
#
_symmetry.space_group_name_H-M   'P 1'
#
loop_
_entity.id
_entity.type
_entity.pdbx_description
1 polymer ?
#
loop_
_entity_poly.entity_id
_entity_poly.type
_entity_poly.pdbx_seq_one_letter_code
_entity_poly.pdbx_strand_id
1 'polypeptide(L)'
;MSASHHRWFRHLIAGAAIAASAAGAGCASQRAVQPHVPDQSVLDPATQALDKAVSAHAGQFAPRIVDSARRRITVARDILFKAAEDDRSLTSAEHDRVQTLVDQAKLDARAALIKTQAEAVQHQIGQLQGNSGNGSGSTGGADSGQSSGLGAPSAGQGTGLGNPTVGGS
;
A
#
# COMPACT_ATOMS: atom_id res chain seq x y z
N MET A 1 -19.15 -7.73 8.34
CA MET A 1 -17.94 -8.57 8.23
C MET A 1 -18.22 -9.66 7.21
N SER A 2 -17.62 -9.56 6.03
CA SER A 2 -17.67 -10.60 5.00
C SER A 2 -16.24 -10.88 4.60
N ALA A 3 -15.71 -12.00 5.08
CA ALA A 3 -14.46 -12.57 4.63
C ALA A 3 -14.77 -13.35 3.35
N SER A 4 -14.43 -12.79 2.20
CA SER A 4 -14.46 -13.52 0.94
C SER A 4 -13.05 -13.94 0.56
N HIS A 5 -12.90 -15.25 0.55
CA HIS A 5 -11.77 -16.05 0.17
C HIS A 5 -11.23 -15.67 -1.21
N HIS A 6 -9.97 -15.26 -1.31
CA HIS A 6 -9.18 -15.41 -2.53
C HIS A 6 -7.87 -16.15 -2.23
N ARG A 7 -8.01 -17.48 -2.14
CA ARG A 7 -6.91 -18.46 -2.18
C ARG A 7 -6.55 -18.80 -3.63
N TRP A 8 -5.94 -17.89 -4.38
CA TRP A 8 -5.50 -18.15 -5.76
C TRP A 8 -4.28 -17.25 -6.01
N PHE A 9 -3.03 -17.68 -5.92
CA PHE A 9 -2.38 -18.62 -6.84
C PHE A 9 -1.10 -19.17 -6.21
N ARG A 10 -1.09 -20.47 -5.94
CA ARG A 10 0.14 -21.26 -5.79
C ARG A 10 0.57 -21.68 -7.19
N HIS A 11 1.55 -20.98 -7.78
CA HIS A 11 2.28 -21.53 -8.91
C HIS A 11 3.55 -22.22 -8.42
N LEU A 12 3.39 -23.52 -8.17
CA LEU A 12 4.44 -24.52 -8.29
C LEU A 12 4.98 -24.49 -9.72
N ILE A 13 6.21 -24.03 -9.91
CA ILE A 13 7.00 -24.38 -11.10
C ILE A 13 7.97 -25.45 -10.66
N ALA A 14 7.55 -26.69 -10.90
CA ALA A 14 8.36 -27.88 -10.86
C ALA A 14 9.11 -28.02 -12.19
N GLY A 15 10.39 -28.34 -12.11
CA GLY A 15 11.06 -29.20 -13.07
C GLY A 15 11.69 -28.55 -14.31
N ALA A 16 13.03 -28.49 -14.30
CA ALA A 16 13.86 -29.00 -15.39
C ALA A 16 15.30 -29.17 -14.89
N ALA A 17 15.65 -30.41 -14.54
CA ALA A 17 17.05 -30.82 -14.43
C ALA A 17 17.60 -30.96 -15.85
N ILE A 18 18.69 -30.24 -16.17
CA ILE A 18 19.48 -30.50 -17.38
C ILE A 18 20.90 -30.85 -16.96
N ALA A 19 21.33 -31.97 -17.52
CA ALA A 19 22.53 -32.72 -17.22
C ALA A 19 23.83 -31.95 -17.49
N ALA A 20 24.83 -32.27 -16.67
CA ALA A 20 26.23 -31.94 -16.86
C ALA A 20 26.80 -32.58 -18.14
N SER A 21 27.74 -31.88 -18.80
CA SER A 21 29.07 -32.39 -19.18
C SER A 21 29.76 -31.44 -20.16
N ALA A 22 30.88 -30.84 -19.75
CA ALA A 22 32.07 -30.66 -20.57
C ALA A 22 33.22 -30.14 -19.70
N ALA A 23 34.15 -31.04 -19.38
CA ALA A 23 35.45 -30.70 -18.81
C ALA A 23 36.27 -29.98 -19.88
N GLY A 24 36.65 -28.72 -19.59
CA GLY A 24 37.62 -27.94 -20.34
C GLY A 24 38.63 -27.35 -19.36
N ALA A 25 39.89 -27.70 -19.53
CA ALA A 25 41.02 -27.35 -18.69
C ALA A 25 41.24 -25.83 -18.59
N GLY A 26 41.68 -25.39 -17.40
CA GLY A 26 42.14 -24.03 -17.16
C GLY A 26 41.37 -23.30 -16.06
N CYS A 27 41.25 -23.87 -14.86
CA CYS A 27 40.92 -23.10 -13.66
C CYS A 27 42.12 -22.22 -13.29
N ALA A 28 42.42 -21.21 -14.11
CA ALA A 28 42.98 -19.99 -13.55
C ALA A 28 41.97 -19.57 -12.49
N SER A 29 42.37 -19.59 -11.22
CA SER A 29 41.57 -19.12 -10.09
C SER A 29 41.30 -17.63 -10.27
N GLN A 30 40.38 -17.33 -11.18
CA GLN A 30 39.78 -16.03 -11.34
C GLN A 30 38.97 -15.89 -10.07
N ARG A 31 39.58 -15.25 -9.06
CA ARG A 31 38.87 -14.78 -7.86
C ARG A 31 37.67 -14.03 -8.41
N ALA A 32 36.50 -14.68 -8.37
CA ALA A 32 35.25 -14.02 -8.64
C ALA A 32 35.18 -12.91 -7.59
N VAL A 33 35.38 -11.67 -8.03
CA VAL A 33 35.15 -10.49 -7.20
C VAL A 33 33.71 -10.64 -6.73
N GLN A 34 33.51 -10.83 -5.42
CA GLN A 34 32.17 -10.96 -4.89
C GLN A 34 31.48 -9.61 -5.12
N PRO A 35 30.34 -9.58 -5.84
CA PRO A 35 29.66 -8.33 -6.11
C PRO A 35 29.31 -7.66 -4.79
N HIS A 36 29.65 -6.38 -4.68
CA HIS A 36 29.30 -5.59 -3.51
C HIS A 36 27.77 -5.44 -3.46
N VAL A 37 27.12 -5.93 -2.40
CA VAL A 37 25.68 -5.73 -2.22
C VAL A 37 25.46 -4.31 -1.70
N PRO A 38 24.71 -3.44 -2.42
CA PRO A 38 24.48 -2.08 -1.96
C PRO A 38 23.70 -2.07 -0.64
N ASP A 39 24.15 -1.23 0.29
CA ASP A 39 23.42 -0.99 1.54
C ASP A 39 22.14 -0.19 1.27
N GLN A 40 20.99 -0.86 1.37
CA GLN A 40 19.68 -0.25 1.15
C GLN A 40 19.03 0.28 2.44
N SER A 41 19.65 0.08 3.60
CA SER A 41 19.08 0.49 4.89
C SER A 41 18.83 2.00 4.98
N VAL A 42 19.61 2.79 4.24
CA VAL A 42 19.43 4.24 4.10
C VAL A 42 18.08 4.64 3.48
N LEU A 43 17.43 3.74 2.73
CA LEU A 43 16.13 3.98 2.10
C LEU A 43 14.94 3.61 3.00
N ASP A 44 15.17 2.86 4.08
CA ASP A 44 14.11 2.30 4.92
C ASP A 44 13.18 3.38 5.51
N PRO A 45 13.68 4.52 6.04
CA PRO A 45 12.80 5.54 6.62
C PRO A 45 11.83 6.16 5.60
N ALA A 46 12.26 6.32 4.35
CA ALA A 46 11.42 6.84 3.28
C ALA A 46 10.42 5.78 2.79
N THR A 47 10.86 4.53 2.66
CA THR A 47 10.01 3.40 2.24
C THR A 47 8.91 3.16 3.27
N GLN A 48 9.24 3.10 4.56
CA GLN A 48 8.27 2.96 5.64
C GLN A 48 7.24 4.11 5.67
N ALA A 49 7.69 5.35 5.44
CA ALA A 49 6.79 6.50 5.38
C ALA A 49 5.84 6.42 4.18
N LEU A 50 6.35 6.00 3.01
CA LEU A 50 5.55 5.79 1.81
C LEU A 50 4.52 4.66 2.02
N ASP A 51 4.92 3.54 2.59
CA ASP A 51 4.02 2.41 2.89
C ASP A 51 2.89 2.83 3.81
N LYS A 52 3.20 3.62 4.86
CA LYS A 52 2.17 4.19 5.76
C LYS A 52 1.19 5.10 5.02
N ALA A 53 1.66 5.92 4.08
CA ALA A 53 0.80 6.77 3.26
C ALA A 53 -0.08 5.93 2.32
N VAL A 54 0.49 4.92 1.65
CA VAL A 54 -0.23 4.01 0.76
C VAL A 54 -1.29 3.21 1.52
N SER A 55 -0.98 2.68 2.71
CA SER A 55 -1.94 1.96 3.55
C SER A 55 -3.10 2.84 4.02
N ALA A 56 -2.88 4.16 4.10
CA ALA A 56 -3.93 5.13 4.37
C ALA A 56 -4.72 5.55 3.12
N HIS A 57 -4.58 4.84 2.00
CA HIS A 57 -5.18 5.15 0.71
C HIS A 57 -4.70 6.44 0.04
N ALA A 58 -3.50 6.94 0.37
CA ALA A 58 -2.96 8.14 -0.26
C ALA A 58 -2.76 8.02 -1.78
N GLY A 59 -2.72 6.80 -2.33
CA GLY A 59 -2.75 6.59 -3.78
C GLY A 59 -4.04 7.06 -4.47
N GLN A 60 -5.15 7.16 -3.74
CA GLN A 60 -6.44 7.62 -4.27
C GLN A 60 -6.60 9.14 -4.10
N PHE A 61 -6.26 9.66 -2.92
CA PHE A 61 -6.46 11.06 -2.53
C PHE A 61 -5.27 11.97 -2.91
N ALA A 62 -4.06 11.42 -2.98
CA ALA A 62 -2.82 12.16 -3.24
C ALA A 62 -1.87 11.48 -4.25
N PRO A 63 -2.35 11.00 -5.43
CA PRO A 63 -1.55 10.18 -6.35
C PRO A 63 -0.26 10.87 -6.79
N ARG A 64 -0.32 12.17 -7.11
CA ARG A 64 0.86 12.93 -7.55
C ARG A 64 1.97 13.00 -6.50
N ILE A 65 1.61 13.07 -5.21
CA ILE A 65 2.58 13.15 -4.11
C ILE A 65 3.20 11.77 -3.86
N VAL A 66 2.39 10.71 -3.92
CA VAL A 66 2.85 9.31 -3.83
C VAL A 66 3.82 9.00 -4.98
N ASP A 67 3.51 9.42 -6.22
CA ASP A 67 4.38 9.22 -7.38
C ASP A 67 5.72 9.99 -7.25
N SER A 68 5.70 11.21 -6.71
CA SER A 68 6.91 11.97 -6.40
C SER A 68 7.80 11.23 -5.42
N ALA A 69 7.24 10.75 -4.30
CA ALA A 69 7.97 9.99 -3.30
C ALA A 69 8.59 8.71 -3.89
N ARG A 70 7.82 7.95 -4.67
CA ARG A 70 8.30 6.75 -5.38
C ARG A 70 9.47 7.07 -6.30
N ARG A 71 9.34 8.10 -7.13
CA ARG A 71 10.39 8.50 -8.08
C ARG A 71 11.68 8.87 -7.34
N ARG A 72 11.61 9.59 -6.24
CA ARG A 72 12.80 9.95 -5.44
C ARG A 72 13.48 8.72 -4.83
N ILE A 73 12.71 7.77 -4.28
CA ILE A 73 13.24 6.50 -3.77
C ILE A 73 13.91 5.71 -4.90
N THR A 74 13.29 5.63 -6.09
CA THR A 74 13.89 4.98 -7.25
C THR A 74 15.22 5.62 -7.63
N VAL A 75 15.29 6.95 -7.75
CA VAL A 75 16.56 7.63 -8.08
C VAL A 75 17.63 7.40 -7.01
N ALA A 76 17.26 7.41 -5.73
CA ALA A 76 18.21 7.11 -4.64
C ALA A 76 18.74 5.67 -4.74
N ARG A 77 17.86 4.71 -5.03
CA ARG A 77 18.22 3.31 -5.28
C ARG A 77 19.15 3.19 -6.48
N ASP A 78 18.86 3.87 -7.59
CA ASP A 78 19.71 3.81 -8.80
C ASP A 78 21.14 4.29 -8.53
N ILE A 79 21.32 5.31 -7.68
CA ILE A 79 22.65 5.79 -7.27
C ILE A 79 23.39 4.70 -6.48
N LEU A 80 22.72 4.05 -5.52
CA LEU A 80 23.30 2.97 -4.72
C LEU A 80 23.73 1.77 -5.59
N PHE A 81 22.85 1.35 -6.49
CA PHE A 81 23.14 0.25 -7.40
C PHE A 81 24.26 0.58 -8.40
N LYS A 82 24.30 1.81 -8.91
CA LYS A 82 25.37 2.25 -9.82
C LYS A 82 26.74 2.22 -9.13
N ALA A 83 26.82 2.69 -7.88
CA ALA A 83 28.08 2.63 -7.13
C ALA A 83 28.52 1.19 -6.86
N ALA A 84 27.58 0.31 -6.51
CA ALA A 84 27.85 -1.12 -6.32
C ALA A 84 28.27 -1.83 -7.63
N GLU A 85 27.66 -1.49 -8.76
CA GLU A 85 28.04 -1.99 -10.10
C GLU A 85 29.47 -1.57 -10.47
N ASP A 86 29.87 -0.35 -10.11
CA ASP A 86 31.22 0.18 -10.30
C ASP A 86 32.25 -0.39 -9.28
N ASP A 87 31.87 -1.34 -8.42
CA ASP A 87 32.68 -1.92 -7.31
C ASP A 87 33.34 -0.84 -6.43
N ARG A 88 32.60 0.23 -6.13
CA ARG A 88 33.06 1.36 -5.32
C ARG A 88 32.05 1.77 -4.26
N SER A 89 32.56 2.39 -3.20
CA SER A 89 31.72 3.11 -2.25
C SER A 89 31.12 4.38 -2.88
N LEU A 90 30.03 4.86 -2.28
CA LEU A 90 29.48 6.17 -2.60
C LEU A 90 30.52 7.27 -2.36
N THR A 91 30.60 8.22 -3.28
CA THR A 91 31.29 9.48 -3.03
C THR A 91 30.52 10.34 -2.02
N SER A 92 31.17 11.31 -1.37
CA SER A 92 30.48 12.23 -0.44
C SER A 92 29.29 12.94 -1.09
N ALA A 93 29.45 13.40 -2.34
CA ALA A 93 28.37 14.08 -3.06
C ALA A 93 27.20 13.14 -3.40
N GLU A 94 27.48 11.87 -3.72
CA GLU A 94 26.42 10.88 -3.93
C GLU A 94 25.71 10.53 -2.63
N HIS A 95 26.44 10.40 -1.51
CA HIS A 95 25.88 10.17 -0.20
C HIS A 95 24.92 11.31 0.21
N ASP A 96 25.36 12.57 0.10
CA ASP A 96 24.53 13.74 0.40
C ASP A 96 23.29 13.81 -0.51
N ARG A 97 23.45 13.44 -1.77
CA ARG A 97 22.35 13.39 -2.75
C ARG A 97 21.34 12.29 -2.40
N VAL A 98 21.79 11.09 -2.05
CA VAL A 98 20.92 9.99 -1.60
C VAL A 98 20.16 10.41 -0.35
N GLN A 99 20.85 10.99 0.65
CA GLN A 99 20.23 11.48 1.88
C GLN A 99 19.15 12.53 1.58
N THR A 100 19.44 13.51 0.72
CA THR A 100 18.49 14.54 0.31
C THR A 100 17.26 13.94 -0.37
N LEU A 101 17.44 12.95 -1.25
CA LEU A 101 16.33 12.26 -1.92
C LEU A 101 15.46 11.49 -0.93
N VAL A 102 16.07 10.80 0.05
CA VAL A 102 15.38 10.07 1.12
C VAL A 102 14.56 11.03 1.98
N ASP A 103 15.14 12.15 2.42
CA ASP A 103 14.45 13.14 3.25
C ASP A 103 13.27 13.79 2.50
N GLN A 104 13.47 14.12 1.23
CA GLN A 104 12.40 14.64 0.37
C GLN A 104 11.29 13.62 0.13
N ALA A 105 11.63 12.35 -0.12
CA ALA A 105 10.64 11.28 -0.29
C ALA A 105 9.83 11.05 0.99
N LYS A 106 10.47 11.12 2.16
CA LYS A 106 9.82 11.04 3.48
C LYS A 106 8.87 12.22 3.71
N LEU A 107 9.26 13.43 3.32
CA LEU A 107 8.41 14.62 3.40
C LEU A 107 7.21 14.50 2.47
N ASP A 108 7.42 14.07 1.22
CA ASP A 108 6.36 13.82 0.24
C ASP A 108 5.37 12.77 0.79
N ALA A 109 5.85 11.65 1.33
CA ALA A 109 4.98 10.62 1.93
C ALA A 109 4.13 11.15 3.11
N ARG A 110 4.72 11.99 3.98
CA ARG A 110 3.97 12.65 5.07
C ARG A 110 2.93 13.62 4.55
N ALA A 111 3.26 14.41 3.53
CA ALA A 111 2.32 15.32 2.89
C ALA A 111 1.14 14.57 2.26
N ALA A 112 1.41 13.42 1.62
CA ALA A 112 0.37 12.55 1.06
C ALA A 112 -0.59 12.02 2.15
N LEU A 113 -0.05 11.60 3.30
CA LEU A 113 -0.84 11.16 4.45
C LEU A 113 -1.77 12.28 4.96
N ILE A 114 -1.22 13.48 5.20
CA ILE A 114 -1.97 14.63 5.71
C ILE A 114 -3.08 15.01 4.74
N LYS A 115 -2.78 15.08 3.45
CA LYS A 115 -3.76 15.39 2.41
C LYS A 115 -4.91 14.38 2.42
N THR A 116 -4.59 13.09 2.55
CA THR A 116 -5.59 12.02 2.62
C THR A 116 -6.51 12.15 3.83
N GLN A 117 -5.93 12.46 4.99
CA GLN A 117 -6.72 12.70 6.21
C GLN A 117 -7.64 13.92 6.06
N ALA A 118 -7.14 15.01 5.45
CA ALA A 118 -7.93 16.21 5.19
C ALA A 118 -9.11 15.93 4.24
N GLU A 119 -8.89 15.21 3.15
CA GLU A 119 -9.97 14.84 2.21
C GLU A 119 -10.99 13.90 2.87
N ALA A 120 -10.54 12.93 3.67
CA ALA A 120 -11.44 12.06 4.44
C ALA A 120 -12.36 12.84 5.40
N VAL A 121 -11.81 13.85 6.10
CA VAL A 121 -12.60 14.72 6.98
C VAL A 121 -13.58 15.57 6.18
N GLN A 122 -13.17 16.12 5.04
CA GLN A 122 -14.08 16.88 4.16
C GLN A 122 -15.24 16.04 3.65
N HIS A 123 -14.99 14.78 3.28
CA HIS A 123 -16.04 13.84 2.88
C HIS A 123 -17.03 13.57 4.02
N GLN A 124 -16.55 13.39 5.26
CA GLN A 124 -17.43 13.20 6.42
C GLN A 124 -18.32 14.43 6.68
N ILE A 125 -17.75 15.64 6.60
CA ILE A 125 -18.51 16.88 6.78
C ILE A 125 -19.59 17.01 5.69
N GLY A 126 -19.25 16.71 4.43
CA GLY A 126 -20.21 16.75 3.32
C GLY A 126 -21.38 15.78 3.50
N GLN A 127 -21.13 14.58 4.02
CA GLN A 127 -22.18 13.60 4.32
C GLN A 127 -23.12 14.06 5.44
N LEU A 128 -22.57 14.67 6.50
CA LEU A 128 -23.36 15.20 7.61
C LEU A 128 -24.25 16.37 7.16
N GLN A 129 -23.72 17.28 6.33
CA GLN A 129 -24.49 18.40 5.78
C GLN A 129 -25.58 17.91 4.81
N GLY A 130 -25.26 16.94 3.94
CA GLY A 130 -26.22 16.33 3.02
C GLY A 130 -27.37 15.63 3.76
N ASN A 131 -27.09 14.87 4.80
CA ASN A 131 -28.12 14.22 5.63
C ASN A 131 -28.97 15.23 6.43
N SER A 132 -28.38 16.35 6.85
CA SER A 132 -29.11 17.41 7.57
C SER A 132 -30.03 18.21 6.65
N GLY A 133 -29.64 18.41 5.39
CA GLY A 133 -30.47 19.10 4.38
C GLY A 133 -31.63 18.28 3.84
N ASN A 134 -31.51 16.95 3.82
CA ASN A 134 -32.53 16.05 3.26
C ASN A 134 -33.61 15.61 4.29
N GLY A 135 -33.55 16.10 5.53
CA GLY A 135 -34.50 15.81 6.61
C GLY A 135 -35.65 16.82 6.78
N SER A 136 -35.66 17.94 6.05
CA SER A 136 -36.67 19.00 6.18
C SER A 136 -37.63 19.05 4.98
N GLY A 137 -38.28 17.93 4.69
CA GLY A 137 -39.28 17.81 3.64
C GLY A 137 -40.41 16.83 3.95
N SER A 138 -40.78 16.70 5.23
CA SER A 138 -42.05 16.06 5.61
C SER A 138 -43.04 17.15 6.01
N THR A 139 -43.40 17.98 5.02
CA THR A 139 -44.53 18.91 5.12
C THR A 139 -45.79 18.05 5.24
N GLY A 140 -46.46 18.13 6.39
CA GLY A 140 -47.76 17.48 6.58
C GLY A 140 -48.75 17.92 5.50
N GLY A 141 -49.45 16.94 4.92
CA GLY A 141 -50.46 17.17 3.90
C GLY A 141 -51.25 15.91 3.55
N ALA A 142 -52.37 15.73 4.25
CA ALA A 142 -53.59 15.01 3.86
C ALA A 142 -53.62 13.45 3.88
N ASP A 143 -54.15 12.95 5.00
CA ASP A 143 -55.28 12.00 5.09
C ASP A 143 -56.02 11.68 3.77
N SER A 144 -56.07 10.39 3.42
CA SER A 144 -57.32 9.71 3.04
C SER A 144 -57.12 8.21 3.17
N GLY A 145 -57.87 7.61 4.11
CA GLY A 145 -57.78 6.20 4.44
C GLY A 145 -58.11 5.27 3.27
N GLN A 146 -57.36 4.16 3.19
CA GLN A 146 -57.87 2.96 2.54
C GLN A 146 -57.44 1.71 3.30
N SER A 147 -58.47 1.15 3.94
CA SER A 147 -58.66 -0.15 4.58
C SER A 147 -57.74 -1.31 4.18
N SER A 148 -57.27 -1.99 5.24
CA SER A 148 -57.39 -3.43 5.48
C SER A 148 -57.04 -4.40 4.34
N GLY A 149 -55.81 -4.92 4.37
CA GLY A 149 -55.41 -6.13 3.66
C GLY A 149 -54.62 -7.06 4.58
N LEU A 150 -55.31 -8.02 5.19
CA LEU A 150 -54.75 -9.15 5.94
C LEU A 150 -53.82 -9.99 5.03
N GLY A 151 -52.57 -10.20 5.43
CA GLY A 151 -51.60 -10.97 4.64
C GLY A 151 -50.36 -11.44 5.40
N ALA A 152 -50.57 -12.43 6.29
CA ALA A 152 -49.66 -13.49 6.74
C ALA A 152 -48.26 -13.19 7.36
N PRO A 153 -47.90 -13.88 8.47
CA PRO A 153 -46.55 -13.87 9.04
C PRO A 153 -45.64 -14.91 8.36
N SER A 154 -44.44 -14.53 7.96
CA SER A 154 -43.36 -15.47 7.64
C SER A 154 -42.28 -15.40 8.72
N ALA A 155 -42.23 -16.46 9.52
CA ALA A 155 -41.18 -16.76 10.49
C ALA A 155 -39.92 -17.32 9.79
N GLY A 156 -38.75 -17.10 10.40
CA GLY A 156 -37.46 -17.69 10.00
C GLY A 156 -36.30 -16.75 10.32
N GLN A 157 -35.89 -16.55 11.57
CA GLN A 157 -35.10 -17.46 12.42
C GLN A 157 -33.69 -17.69 11.87
N GLY A 158 -32.67 -17.16 12.55
CA GLY A 158 -31.26 -17.40 12.19
C GLY A 158 -30.24 -16.52 12.92
N THR A 159 -30.16 -16.67 14.24
CA THR A 159 -29.09 -16.14 15.11
C THR A 159 -27.72 -16.74 14.78
N GLY A 160 -26.67 -15.93 14.75
CA GLY A 160 -25.28 -16.41 14.63
C GLY A 160 -24.26 -15.40 15.14
N LEU A 161 -24.06 -15.39 16.46
CA LEU A 161 -23.00 -14.67 17.18
C LEU A 161 -21.63 -15.29 16.87
N GLY A 162 -20.66 -14.48 16.48
CA GLY A 162 -19.27 -14.91 16.26
C GLY A 162 -18.29 -13.78 16.52
N ASN A 163 -17.81 -13.70 17.76
CA ASN A 163 -16.77 -12.80 18.27
C ASN A 163 -15.36 -13.36 17.95
N PRO A 164 -14.44 -12.61 17.32
CA PRO A 164 -13.02 -12.96 17.33
C PRO A 164 -12.24 -12.16 18.38
N THR A 165 -11.71 -12.93 19.32
CA THR A 165 -10.80 -12.61 20.43
C THR A 165 -9.57 -11.79 20.01
N VAL A 166 -9.26 -10.78 20.83
CA VAL A 166 -8.01 -10.01 20.84
C VAL A 166 -6.88 -10.88 21.40
N GLY A 167 -5.82 -11.10 20.62
CA GLY A 167 -4.59 -11.75 21.07
C GLY A 167 -3.43 -10.78 21.01
N GLY A 168 -2.91 -10.38 22.17
CA GLY A 168 -1.74 -9.54 22.32
C GLY A 168 -0.43 -10.31 22.19
N SER A 169 0.64 -9.56 21.97
CA SER A 169 2.02 -9.88 22.34
C SER A 169 2.72 -8.58 22.67
#